data_AF-A0A2S5D132-F1
#
_entry.id   AF-A0A2S5D132-F1
#
_cell.length_a   1.000
_cell.length_b   1.000
_cell.length_c   1.000
_cell.angle_alpha   90.00
_cell.angle_beta   90.00
_cell.angle_gamma   90.00
#
_symmetry.space_group_name_H-M   'P 1'
#
loop_
_entity.id
_entity.type
_entity.pdbx_description
1 polymer ?
#
loop_
_entity_poly.entity_id
_entity_poly.type
_entity_poly.pdbx_seq_one_letter_code
_entity_poly.pdbx_strand_id
1 'polypeptide(L)'
;MLGMVDDSKKIVRQGIYNALEDIAMTDENIRKAFQAWQEISQDPETILAYQSRVKYMLDEAAKIEDAKYHAEQEGMEKGIEKGMKQGIEGIARKMIIKGNSNEEIIELTNLSLKEVQSLRQEI
;
A
#
# COMPACT_ATOMS: atom_id res chain seq x y z
N MET A 1 54.06 0.86 13.12
CA MET A 1 52.78 1.56 13.44
C MET A 1 52.12 2.05 12.15
N LEU A 2 51.60 1.16 11.30
CA LEU A 2 50.93 1.53 10.04
C LEU A 2 49.53 0.91 9.86
N GLY A 3 49.09 0.00 10.73
CA GLY A 3 47.77 -0.66 10.62
C GLY A 3 46.57 0.22 11.02
N MET A 4 46.70 1.06 12.05
CA MET A 4 45.57 1.84 12.58
C MET A 4 45.08 2.97 11.64
N VAL A 5 45.93 3.43 10.71
CA VAL A 5 45.58 4.49 9.75
C VAL A 5 44.76 3.96 8.57
N ASP A 6 44.89 2.68 8.25
CA ASP A 6 44.16 2.07 7.12
C ASP A 6 42.75 1.64 7.54
N ASP A 7 42.60 1.09 8.74
CA ASP A 7 41.31 0.72 9.32
C ASP A 7 40.39 1.93 9.54
N SER A 8 40.93 3.04 10.02
CA SER A 8 40.18 4.29 10.21
C SER A 8 39.73 4.91 8.89
N LYS A 9 40.55 4.84 7.83
CA LYS A 9 40.15 5.24 6.47
C LYS A 9 39.12 4.30 5.86
N LYS A 10 39.12 3.01 6.23
CA LYS A 10 38.11 2.03 5.81
C LYS A 10 36.76 2.30 6.50
N ILE A 11 36.77 2.60 7.79
CA ILE A 11 35.57 2.97 8.57
C ILE A 11 34.93 4.26 8.04
N VAL A 12 35.75 5.30 7.79
CA VAL A 12 35.25 6.58 7.23
C VAL A 12 34.69 6.39 5.83
N ARG A 13 35.34 5.57 4.98
CA ARG A 13 34.79 5.21 3.66
C ARG A 13 33.45 4.51 3.79
N GLN A 14 33.33 3.51 4.65
CA GLN A 14 32.06 2.79 4.84
C GLN A 14 30.92 3.71 5.31
N GLY A 15 31.21 4.65 6.21
CA GLY A 15 30.23 5.64 6.67
C GLY A 15 29.72 6.55 5.54
N ILE A 16 30.63 7.03 4.68
CA ILE A 16 30.28 7.86 3.51
C ILE A 16 29.46 7.05 2.51
N TYR A 17 29.83 5.80 2.26
CA TYR A 17 29.08 4.89 1.39
C TYR A 17 27.65 4.69 1.85
N ASN A 18 27.45 4.38 3.14
CA ASN A 18 26.12 4.18 3.71
C ASN A 18 25.26 5.45 3.62
N ALA A 19 25.84 6.62 3.91
CA ALA A 19 25.13 7.89 3.84
C ALA A 19 24.70 8.25 2.40
N LEU A 20 25.57 8.00 1.42
CA LEU A 20 25.25 8.23 0.00
C LEU A 20 24.21 7.23 -0.52
N GLU A 21 24.27 5.98 -0.08
CA GLU A 21 23.26 4.96 -0.38
C GLU A 21 21.88 5.37 0.13
N ASP A 22 21.77 5.83 1.37
CA ASP A 22 20.49 6.26 1.95
C ASP A 22 19.89 7.45 1.18
N ILE A 23 20.72 8.37 0.68
CA ILE A 23 20.25 9.50 -0.14
C ILE A 23 19.86 9.02 -1.55
N ALA A 24 20.65 8.14 -2.17
CA ALA A 24 20.39 7.56 -3.48
C ALA A 24 19.08 6.74 -3.52
N MET A 25 18.59 6.26 -2.38
CA MET A 25 17.29 5.59 -2.29
C MET A 25 16.09 6.53 -2.48
N THR A 26 16.30 7.83 -2.31
CA THR A 26 15.22 8.83 -2.38
C THR A 26 15.38 9.81 -3.54
N ASP A 27 16.60 9.98 -4.05
CA ASP A 27 16.91 10.90 -5.15
C ASP A 27 17.52 10.15 -6.35
N GLU A 28 16.81 10.18 -7.47
CA GLU A 28 17.22 9.52 -8.71
C GLU A 28 18.54 10.08 -9.28
N ASN A 29 18.80 11.38 -9.14
CA ASN A 29 20.03 12.00 -9.62
C ASN A 29 21.23 11.56 -8.78
N ILE A 30 21.05 11.49 -7.45
CA ILE A 30 22.10 10.99 -6.55
C ILE A 30 22.36 9.51 -6.81
N ARG A 31 21.31 8.70 -7.05
CA ARG A 31 21.45 7.29 -7.44
C ARG A 31 22.29 7.11 -8.70
N LYS A 32 22.00 7.91 -9.75
CA LYS A 32 22.76 7.88 -11.01
C LYS A 32 24.22 8.31 -10.82
N ALA A 33 24.46 9.37 -10.05
CA ALA A 33 25.81 9.85 -9.76
C ALA A 33 26.63 8.83 -8.95
N PHE A 34 25.99 8.16 -7.98
CA PHE A 34 26.62 7.12 -7.17
C PHE A 34 26.95 5.87 -8.01
N GLN A 35 26.04 5.42 -8.87
CA GLN A 35 26.30 4.34 -9.83
C GLN A 35 27.51 4.65 -10.73
N ALA A 36 27.56 5.85 -11.31
CA ALA A 36 28.68 6.28 -12.14
C ALA A 36 30.01 6.32 -11.35
N TRP A 37 29.99 6.77 -10.10
CA TRP A 37 31.17 6.77 -9.24
C TRP A 37 31.66 5.36 -8.90
N GLN A 38 30.75 4.42 -8.62
CA GLN A 38 31.09 3.03 -8.34
C GLN A 38 31.66 2.30 -9.58
N GLU A 39 31.12 2.56 -10.77
CA GLU A 39 31.68 2.04 -12.03
C GLU A 39 33.13 2.50 -12.25
N ILE A 40 33.41 3.77 -11.91
CA ILE A 40 34.76 4.36 -12.00
C ILE A 40 35.70 3.80 -10.90
N SER A 41 35.18 3.41 -9.73
CA SER A 41 36.00 2.95 -8.61
C SER A 41 36.54 1.52 -8.75
N GLN A 42 36.17 0.79 -9.83
CA GLN A 42 36.71 -0.53 -10.22
C GLN A 42 36.69 -1.62 -9.12
N ASP A 43 35.72 -1.63 -8.21
CA ASP A 43 35.54 -2.70 -7.21
C ASP A 43 34.22 -3.46 -7.45
N PRO A 44 34.26 -4.58 -8.22
CA PRO A 44 33.07 -5.32 -8.63
C PRO A 44 32.25 -5.88 -7.47
N GLU A 45 32.89 -6.25 -6.36
CA GLU A 45 32.22 -6.83 -5.19
C GLU A 45 31.37 -5.76 -4.48
N THR A 46 31.93 -4.56 -4.32
CA THR A 46 31.23 -3.40 -3.74
C THR A 46 30.05 -2.94 -4.62
N ILE A 47 30.21 -2.95 -5.95
CA ILE A 47 29.12 -2.65 -6.89
C ILE A 47 27.96 -3.64 -6.72
N LEU A 48 28.28 -4.94 -6.71
CA LEU A 48 27.28 -6.01 -6.64
C LEU A 48 26.53 -6.00 -5.30
N ALA A 49 27.24 -5.80 -4.19
CA ALA A 49 26.63 -5.72 -2.86
C ALA A 49 25.63 -4.57 -2.77
N TYR A 50 26.01 -3.38 -3.27
CA TYR A 50 25.12 -2.22 -3.30
C TYR A 50 23.89 -2.44 -4.20
N GLN A 51 24.09 -2.92 -5.44
CA GLN A 51 22.97 -3.20 -6.34
C GLN A 51 22.00 -4.23 -5.76
N SER A 52 22.50 -5.25 -5.09
CA SER A 52 21.67 -6.27 -4.44
C SER A 52 20.83 -5.69 -3.30
N ARG A 53 21.40 -4.79 -2.47
CA ARG A 53 20.67 -4.11 -1.39
C ARG A 53 19.60 -3.18 -1.94
N VAL A 54 19.94 -2.35 -2.92
CA VAL A 54 18.98 -1.45 -3.58
C VAL A 54 17.85 -2.25 -4.21
N LYS A 55 18.16 -3.34 -4.91
CA LYS A 55 17.15 -4.23 -5.49
C LYS A 55 16.21 -4.79 -4.41
N TYR A 56 16.74 -5.34 -3.33
CA TYR A 56 15.94 -5.87 -2.23
C TYR A 56 14.97 -4.81 -1.67
N MET A 57 15.46 -3.58 -1.47
CA MET A 57 14.62 -2.50 -0.95
C MET A 57 13.53 -2.06 -1.94
N LEU A 58 13.84 -2.00 -3.24
CA LEU A 58 12.85 -1.71 -4.27
C LEU A 58 11.79 -2.82 -4.36
N ASP A 59 12.20 -4.08 -4.28
CA ASP A 59 11.29 -5.22 -4.30
C ASP A 59 10.34 -5.19 -3.07
N GLU A 60 10.86 -4.88 -1.87
CA GLU A 60 10.03 -4.71 -0.67
C GLU A 60 9.10 -3.49 -0.74
N ALA A 61 9.59 -2.36 -1.26
CA ALA A 61 8.76 -1.16 -1.46
C ALA A 61 7.62 -1.42 -2.43
N ALA A 62 7.91 -2.11 -3.55
CA ALA A 62 6.92 -2.49 -4.55
C ALA A 62 5.85 -3.42 -3.96
N LYS A 63 6.23 -4.40 -3.12
CA LYS A 63 5.26 -5.26 -2.41
C LYS A 63 4.33 -4.46 -1.50
N ILE A 64 4.87 -3.48 -0.78
CA ILE A 64 4.06 -2.62 0.12
C ILE A 64 3.10 -1.77 -0.70
N GLU A 65 3.56 -1.18 -1.79
CA GLU A 65 2.73 -0.36 -2.68
C GLU A 65 1.60 -1.18 -3.33
N ASP A 66 1.92 -2.37 -3.82
CA ASP A 66 0.95 -3.31 -4.37
C ASP A 66 -0.11 -3.72 -3.33
N ALA A 67 0.34 -4.07 -2.12
CA ALA A 67 -0.56 -4.38 -1.01
C ALA A 67 -1.48 -3.21 -0.63
N LYS A 68 -0.96 -1.97 -0.63
CA LYS A 68 -1.76 -0.76 -0.40
C LYS A 68 -2.79 -0.56 -1.49
N TYR A 69 -2.38 -0.67 -2.75
CA TYR A 69 -3.26 -0.55 -3.90
C TYR A 69 -4.43 -1.53 -3.80
N HIS A 70 -4.14 -2.81 -3.57
CA HIS A 70 -5.17 -3.83 -3.40
C HIS A 70 -6.08 -3.57 -2.20
N ALA A 71 -5.53 -3.17 -1.05
CA ALA A 71 -6.32 -2.85 0.14
C ALA A 71 -7.26 -1.64 -0.09
N GLU A 72 -6.81 -0.61 -0.81
CA GLU A 72 -7.63 0.55 -1.17
C GLU A 72 -8.76 0.16 -2.13
N GLN A 73 -8.47 -0.64 -3.16
CA GLN A 73 -9.48 -1.11 -4.11
C GLN A 73 -10.55 -1.96 -3.39
N GLU A 74 -10.14 -2.95 -2.60
CA GLU A 74 -11.07 -3.78 -1.84
C GLU A 74 -11.88 -2.96 -0.82
N GLY A 75 -11.23 -2.00 -0.15
CA GLY A 75 -11.88 -1.11 0.81
C GLY A 75 -12.96 -0.25 0.14
N MET A 76 -12.67 0.28 -1.05
CA MET A 76 -13.63 1.05 -1.84
C MET A 76 -14.81 0.20 -2.29
N GLU A 77 -14.54 -0.99 -2.85
CA GLU A 77 -15.59 -1.91 -3.31
C GLU A 77 -16.52 -2.33 -2.16
N LYS A 78 -15.95 -2.81 -1.05
CA LYS A 78 -16.71 -3.18 0.16
C LYS A 78 -17.48 -1.98 0.73
N GLY A 79 -16.90 -0.79 0.67
CA GLY A 79 -17.53 0.45 1.11
C GLY A 79 -18.76 0.82 0.28
N ILE A 80 -18.64 0.74 -1.05
CA ILE A 80 -19.75 0.99 -1.99
C ILE A 80 -20.87 -0.03 -1.78
N GLU A 81 -20.55 -1.32 -1.74
CA GLU A 81 -21.54 -2.39 -1.58
C GLU A 81 -22.30 -2.23 -0.25
N LYS A 82 -21.58 -2.02 0.86
CA LYS A 82 -22.17 -1.81 2.16
C LYS A 82 -23.04 -0.55 2.20
N GLY A 83 -22.55 0.55 1.62
CA GLY A 83 -23.29 1.82 1.56
C GLY A 83 -24.58 1.71 0.75
N MET A 84 -24.53 1.02 -0.39
CA MET A 84 -25.70 0.77 -1.23
C MET A 84 -26.73 -0.09 -0.48
N LYS A 85 -26.30 -1.19 0.14
CA LYS A 85 -27.18 -2.06 0.94
C LYS A 85 -27.82 -1.31 2.10
N GLN A 86 -27.05 -0.56 2.88
CA GLN A 86 -27.56 0.24 3.98
C GLN A 86 -28.53 1.33 3.51
N GLY A 87 -28.27 1.94 2.35
CA GLY A 87 -29.18 2.91 1.73
C GLY A 87 -30.52 2.29 1.35
N ILE A 88 -30.49 1.13 0.69
CA ILE A 88 -31.69 0.38 0.29
C ILE A 88 -32.49 -0.04 1.53
N GLU A 89 -31.84 -0.62 2.55
CA GLU A 89 -32.50 -0.97 3.80
C GLU A 89 -33.09 0.26 4.49
N GLY A 90 -32.39 1.39 4.50
CA GLY A 90 -32.90 2.66 5.06
C GLY A 90 -34.16 3.18 4.36
N ILE A 91 -34.25 3.01 3.04
CA ILE A 91 -35.46 3.33 2.26
C ILE A 91 -36.59 2.36 2.63
N ALA A 92 -36.32 1.05 2.64
CA ALA A 92 -37.29 0.03 3.01
C ALA A 92 -37.88 0.28 4.41
N ARG A 93 -37.04 0.60 5.41
CA ARG A 93 -37.50 0.96 6.76
C ARG A 93 -38.45 2.16 6.76
N LYS A 94 -38.15 3.21 5.97
CA LYS A 94 -39.05 4.37 5.84
C LYS A 94 -40.38 4.01 5.19
N MET A 95 -40.38 3.11 4.21
CA MET A 95 -41.60 2.61 3.56
C MET A 95 -42.45 1.77 4.52
N ILE A 96 -41.81 0.92 5.34
CA ILE A 96 -42.48 0.15 6.40
C ILE A 96 -43.22 1.09 7.36
N ILE A 97 -42.54 2.13 7.85
CA ILE A 97 -43.12 3.12 8.76
C ILE A 97 -44.29 3.87 8.13
N LYS A 98 -44.25 4.10 6.81
CA LYS A 98 -45.33 4.73 6.04
C LYS A 98 -46.51 3.80 5.74
N GLY A 99 -46.41 2.51 6.09
CA GLY A 99 -47.46 1.53 5.90
C GLY A 99 -47.52 0.90 4.49
N ASN A 100 -46.46 1.04 3.69
CA ASN A 100 -46.37 0.35 2.38
C ASN A 100 -46.41 -1.19 2.56
N SER A 101 -46.89 -1.92 1.56
CA SER A 101 -46.97 -3.40 1.61
C SER A 101 -45.60 -4.06 1.40
N ASN A 102 -45.49 -5.35 1.68
CA ASN A 102 -44.24 -6.09 1.43
C ASN A 102 -43.93 -6.17 -0.06
N GLU A 103 -44.96 -6.36 -0.87
CA GLU A 103 -44.85 -6.51 -2.32
C GLU A 103 -44.27 -5.22 -2.93
N GLU A 104 -44.79 -4.06 -2.55
CA GLU A 104 -44.32 -2.76 -3.04
C GLU A 104 -42.87 -2.46 -2.60
N ILE A 105 -42.50 -2.84 -1.37
CA ILE A 105 -41.12 -2.69 -0.89
C ILE A 105 -40.18 -3.58 -1.69
N ILE A 106 -40.53 -4.86 -1.89
CA ILE A 106 -39.71 -5.81 -2.67
C ILE A 106 -39.50 -5.27 -4.10
N GLU A 107 -40.58 -4.80 -4.74
CA GLU A 107 -40.53 -4.26 -6.11
C GLU A 107 -39.60 -3.04 -6.22
N LEU A 108 -39.67 -2.11 -5.26
CA LEU A 108 -38.91 -0.85 -5.34
C LEU A 108 -37.49 -0.94 -4.81
N THR A 109 -37.19 -1.90 -3.94
CA THR A 109 -35.89 -2.03 -3.26
C THR A 109 -35.08 -3.24 -3.72
N ASN A 110 -35.71 -4.17 -4.46
CA ASN A 110 -35.16 -5.48 -4.82
C ASN A 110 -34.70 -6.34 -3.61
N LEU A 111 -35.15 -6.01 -2.40
CA LEU A 111 -34.94 -6.86 -1.23
C LEU A 111 -35.76 -8.13 -1.33
N SER A 112 -35.24 -9.22 -0.79
CA SER A 112 -36.02 -10.45 -0.66
C SER A 112 -37.15 -10.29 0.37
N LEU A 113 -38.20 -11.11 0.23
CA LEU A 113 -39.29 -11.16 1.23
C LEU A 113 -38.75 -11.39 2.64
N LYS A 114 -37.73 -12.24 2.79
CA LYS A 114 -37.09 -12.52 4.08
C LYS A 114 -36.42 -11.28 4.68
N GLU A 115 -35.71 -10.50 3.87
CA GLU A 115 -35.08 -9.25 4.32
C GLU A 115 -36.13 -8.23 4.75
N VAL A 116 -37.19 -8.04 3.95
CA VAL A 116 -38.28 -7.11 4.29
C VAL A 116 -38.99 -7.54 5.58
N GLN A 117 -39.24 -8.83 5.76
CA GLN A 117 -39.83 -9.36 7.00
C GLN A 117 -38.92 -9.15 8.21
N SER A 118 -37.61 -9.37 8.09
CA SER A 118 -36.64 -9.07 9.15
C SER A 118 -36.68 -7.59 9.53
N LEU A 119 -36.64 -6.70 8.54
CA LEU A 119 -36.70 -5.25 8.77
C LEU A 119 -37.99 -4.82 9.49
N ARG A 120 -39.11 -5.49 9.23
CA ARG A 120 -40.38 -5.25 9.95
C ARG A 120 -40.39 -5.73 11.38
N GLN A 121 -39.66 -6.80 11.70
CA GLN A 121 -39.58 -7.29 13.08
C GLN A 121 -38.71 -6.40 13.96
N GLU A 122 -37.81 -5.61 13.34
CA GLU A 122 -36.91 -4.69 14.00
C GLU A 122 -37.50 -3.28 14.23
N ILE A 123 -38.69 -2.99 13.68
CA ILE A 123 -39.42 -1.71 13.77
C ILE A 123 -40.67 -1.90 14.63
#